data_AF-A0A3C1FML5-F1
#
_entry.id   AF-A0A3C1FML5-F1
#
_cell.length_a   1.000
_cell.length_b   1.000
_cell.length_c   1.000
_cell.angle_alpha   90.00
_cell.angle_beta   90.00
_cell.angle_gamma   90.00
#
_symmetry.space_group_name_H-M   'P 1'
#
loop_
_entity.id
_entity.type
_entity.pdbx_description
1 polymer ?
#
loop_
_entity_poly.entity_id
_entity_poly.type
_entity_poly.pdbx_seq_one_letter_code
_entity_poly.pdbx_strand_id
1 'polypeptide(L)'
;LSREAEVFSEAESLSWARGQQIVSVGGRFGDLRLLSCEVAGERQHLRIGLGTREWEIDLALPGRFQAMNALMAAALVISCGEDPEDVFGVLPALVAVPGRLELVGKTSLGAPVFVDYAHTPDALRAVLETVRPHCRGRLRLVFGCGGDRDRGKRPMMGAVAQQLADEIYVTDDNPRSEQPETIRAAICAQCPSARDLDDRRGAIALAISEMGADDLLVIAGKGHETGQQFSDRTEPFDDRLVAADCLAAEAVKNA
;
A
#
# COMPACT_ATOMS: atom_id res chain seq x y z
N LEU A 1 8.00 -18.12 6.37
CA LEU A 1 6.59 -18.15 5.90
C LEU A 1 5.74 -17.26 6.79
N SER A 2 4.86 -16.42 6.25
CA SER A 2 3.95 -15.60 7.06
C SER A 2 2.75 -16.42 7.54
N ARG A 3 2.50 -16.47 8.85
CA ARG A 3 1.33 -17.14 9.46
C ARG A 3 0.01 -16.41 9.20
N GLU A 4 0.07 -15.21 8.64
CA GLU A 4 -1.10 -14.38 8.30
C GLU A 4 -1.56 -14.61 6.86
N ALA A 5 -0.79 -15.36 6.07
CA ALA A 5 -1.19 -15.73 4.72
C ALA A 5 -2.24 -16.84 4.74
N GLU A 6 -3.28 -16.73 3.92
CA GLU A 6 -4.33 -17.76 3.80
C GLU A 6 -3.76 -19.14 3.41
N VAL A 7 -2.69 -19.14 2.60
CA VAL A 7 -2.00 -20.35 2.11
C VAL A 7 -0.97 -20.91 3.10
N PHE A 8 -0.85 -20.35 4.31
CA PHE A 8 0.20 -20.74 5.25
C PHE A 8 0.17 -22.24 5.57
N SER A 9 -0.99 -22.79 5.95
CA SER A 9 -1.11 -24.19 6.38
C SER A 9 -0.75 -25.18 5.26
N GLU A 10 -1.11 -24.84 4.01
CA GLU A 10 -0.76 -25.65 2.84
C GLU A 10 0.75 -25.57 2.55
N ALA A 11 1.31 -24.35 2.55
CA ALA A 11 2.74 -24.14 2.34
C ALA A 11 3.60 -24.81 3.43
N GLU A 12 3.15 -24.77 4.69
CA GLU A 12 3.80 -25.41 5.84
C GLU A 12 3.82 -26.93 5.66
N SER A 13 2.65 -27.52 5.40
CA SER A 13 2.51 -28.97 5.19
C SER A 13 3.38 -29.47 4.03
N LEU A 14 3.39 -28.76 2.90
CA LEU A 14 4.21 -29.10 1.73
C LEU A 14 5.71 -28.95 1.98
N SER A 15 6.11 -28.00 2.82
CA SER A 15 7.51 -27.78 3.18
C SER A 15 8.03 -28.92 4.06
N TRP A 16 7.26 -29.32 5.07
CA TRP A 16 7.60 -30.48 5.91
C TRP A 16 7.64 -31.79 5.12
N ALA A 17 6.68 -32.01 4.21
CA ALA A 17 6.68 -33.18 3.34
C ALA A 17 7.93 -33.27 2.44
N ARG A 18 8.60 -32.14 2.18
CA ARG A 18 9.85 -32.05 1.41
C ARG A 18 11.10 -31.97 2.28
N GLY A 19 10.99 -32.16 3.59
CA GLY A 19 12.11 -32.10 4.52
C GLY A 19 12.72 -30.69 4.67
N GLN A 20 11.96 -29.65 4.35
CA GLN A 20 12.42 -28.26 4.51
C GLN A 20 12.23 -27.79 5.96
N GLN A 21 13.18 -26.96 6.43
CA GLN A 21 12.99 -26.20 7.65
C GLN A 21 12.17 -24.94 7.37
N ILE A 22 11.40 -24.50 8.34
CA ILE A 22 10.51 -23.36 8.22
C ILE A 22 10.79 -22.41 9.37
N VAL A 23 10.99 -21.13 9.05
CA VAL A 23 10.86 -20.04 10.01
C VAL A 23 9.54 -19.32 9.71
N SER A 24 8.64 -19.36 10.68
CA SER A 24 7.31 -18.75 10.60
C SER A 24 7.28 -17.37 11.27
N VAL A 25 6.61 -16.42 10.63
CA VAL A 25 6.53 -15.02 11.07
C VAL A 25 5.08 -14.62 11.31
N GLY A 26 4.81 -13.93 12.41
CA GLY A 26 3.48 -13.49 12.79
C GLY A 26 2.65 -14.57 13.48
N GLY A 27 1.44 -14.19 13.89
CA GLY A 27 0.55 -15.05 14.67
C GLY A 27 1.05 -15.36 16.09
N ARG A 28 0.16 -15.89 16.94
CA ARG A 28 0.47 -16.21 18.34
C ARG A 28 1.56 -17.28 18.50
N PHE A 29 1.69 -18.15 17.51
CA PHE A 29 2.55 -19.34 17.52
C PHE A 29 3.66 -19.29 16.45
N GLY A 30 3.98 -18.10 15.93
CA GLY A 30 5.14 -17.94 15.04
C GLY A 30 6.46 -18.11 15.76
N ASP A 31 7.51 -18.42 14.99
CA ASP A 31 8.88 -18.43 15.49
C ASP A 31 9.31 -16.99 15.81
N LEU A 32 9.08 -16.07 14.86
CA LEU A 32 9.19 -14.63 15.02
C LEU A 32 7.78 -14.01 15.12
N ARG A 33 7.48 -13.33 16.22
CA ARG A 33 6.12 -12.87 16.55
C ARG A 33 6.07 -11.36 16.67
N LEU A 34 5.07 -10.74 16.06
CA LEU A 34 4.67 -9.36 16.35
C LEU A 34 3.70 -9.40 17.54
N LEU A 35 4.20 -9.09 18.74
CA LEU A 35 3.44 -9.15 19.99
C LEU A 35 2.53 -7.94 20.17
N SER A 36 3.02 -6.75 19.81
CA SER A 36 2.22 -5.52 19.70
C SER A 36 2.77 -4.62 18.61
N CYS A 37 1.90 -3.77 18.06
CA CYS A 37 2.23 -2.74 17.09
C CYS A 37 1.34 -1.53 17.40
N GLU A 38 1.93 -0.51 18.00
CA GLU A 38 1.23 0.70 18.44
C GLU A 38 1.69 1.88 17.58
N VAL A 39 0.73 2.71 17.16
CA VAL A 39 1.05 3.90 16.37
C VAL A 39 1.55 5.00 17.31
N ALA A 40 2.74 5.53 17.04
CA ALA A 40 3.39 6.58 17.80
C ALA A 40 3.82 7.72 16.85
N GLY A 41 2.87 8.61 16.52
CA GLY A 41 3.09 9.67 15.54
C GLY A 41 3.29 9.10 14.12
N GLU A 42 4.42 9.41 13.49
CA GLU A 42 4.79 8.85 12.17
C GLU A 42 5.52 7.49 12.27
N ARG A 43 5.71 6.97 13.49
CA ARG A 43 6.40 5.72 13.76
C ARG A 43 5.45 4.68 14.34
N GLN A 44 5.93 3.44 14.40
CA GLN A 44 5.25 2.36 15.08
C GLN A 44 6.15 1.77 16.16
N HIS A 45 5.66 1.68 17.38
CA HIS A 45 6.33 0.99 18.47
C HIS A 45 5.96 -0.50 18.41
N LEU A 46 6.95 -1.35 18.18
CA LEU A 46 6.78 -2.78 17.99
C LEU A 46 7.33 -3.54 19.19
N ARG A 47 6.57 -4.48 19.72
CA ARG A 47 7.09 -5.55 20.57
C ARG A 47 7.21 -6.82 19.76
N ILE A 48 8.40 -7.40 19.74
CA ILE A 48 8.76 -8.53 18.88
C ILE A 48 9.25 -9.67 19.76
N GLY A 49 8.82 -10.90 19.49
CA GLY A 49 9.27 -12.08 20.21
C GLY A 49 9.96 -13.08 19.29
N LEU A 50 11.11 -13.61 19.71
CA LEU A 50 11.82 -14.72 19.06
C LEU A 50 12.23 -15.74 20.13
N GLY A 51 11.62 -16.92 20.11
CA GLY A 51 11.74 -17.87 21.22
C GLY A 51 11.25 -17.25 22.54
N THR A 52 12.11 -17.23 23.56
CA THR A 52 11.82 -16.65 24.89
C THR A 52 12.27 -15.19 25.05
N ARG A 53 12.93 -14.63 24.04
CA ARG A 53 13.45 -13.26 24.08
C ARG A 53 12.45 -12.31 23.42
N GLU A 54 12.43 -11.07 23.90
CA GLU A 54 11.60 -9.98 23.38
C GLU A 54 12.45 -8.74 23.10
N TRP A 55 12.06 -7.99 22.08
CA TRP A 55 12.66 -6.72 21.68
C TRP A 55 11.58 -5.66 21.52
N GLU A 56 11.94 -4.41 21.82
CA GLU A 56 11.13 -3.23 21.57
C GLU A 56 11.82 -2.36 20.53
N ILE A 57 11.10 -2.00 19.47
CA ILE A 57 11.67 -1.30 18.31
C ILE A 57 10.72 -0.21 17.85
N ASP A 58 11.25 1.00 17.67
CA ASP A 58 10.55 2.06 16.98
C ASP A 58 10.84 1.98 15.48
N LEU A 59 9.85 1.54 14.71
CA LEU A 59 9.94 1.43 13.26
C LEU A 59 9.42 2.70 12.59
N ALA A 60 10.23 3.31 11.72
CA ALA A 60 9.88 4.51 10.95
C ALA A 60 9.09 4.19 9.66
N LEU A 61 8.34 3.09 9.65
CA LEU A 61 7.51 2.68 8.52
C LEU A 61 6.04 2.62 8.96
N PRO A 62 5.12 3.34 8.30
CA PRO A 62 3.72 3.36 8.71
C PRO A 62 2.98 2.09 8.27
N GLY A 63 2.13 1.58 9.17
CA GLY A 63 1.22 0.48 8.89
C GLY A 63 1.72 -0.88 9.36
N ARG A 64 0.81 -1.64 10.00
CA ARG A 64 1.11 -2.98 10.52
C ARG A 64 1.67 -3.92 9.44
N PHE A 65 1.24 -3.76 8.19
CA PHE A 65 1.77 -4.55 7.08
C PHE A 65 3.25 -4.25 6.82
N GLN A 66 3.73 -3.01 7.03
CA GLN A 66 5.15 -2.70 6.93
C GLN A 66 5.95 -3.29 8.08
N ALA A 67 5.41 -3.28 9.31
CA ALA A 67 6.01 -4.01 10.43
C ALA A 67 6.15 -5.50 10.10
N MET A 68 5.11 -6.12 9.53
CA MET A 68 5.17 -7.51 9.09
C MET A 68 6.19 -7.74 7.96
N ASN A 69 6.31 -6.82 7.00
CA ASN A 69 7.34 -6.89 5.96
C ASN A 69 8.76 -6.80 6.55
N ALA A 70 8.99 -5.88 7.49
CA ALA A 70 10.26 -5.74 8.19
C ALA A 70 10.61 -7.00 8.98
N LEU A 71 9.65 -7.62 9.66
CA LEU A 71 9.85 -8.90 10.36
C LEU A 71 10.09 -10.06 9.40
N MET A 72 9.42 -10.10 8.26
CA MET A 72 9.71 -11.09 7.21
C MET A 72 11.15 -10.95 6.69
N ALA A 73 11.62 -9.72 6.47
CA ALA A 73 13.01 -9.45 6.08
C ALA A 73 13.99 -9.85 7.19
N ALA A 74 13.72 -9.47 8.44
CA ALA A 74 14.54 -9.86 9.59
C ALA A 74 14.63 -11.38 9.74
N ALA A 75 13.52 -12.10 9.60
CA ALA A 75 13.50 -13.56 9.65
C ALA A 75 14.35 -14.20 8.56
N LEU A 76 14.36 -13.65 7.34
CA LEU A 76 15.22 -14.13 6.25
C LEU A 76 16.70 -13.93 6.60
N VAL A 77 17.08 -12.74 7.08
CA VAL A 77 18.46 -12.42 7.45
C VAL A 77 18.95 -13.29 8.61
N ILE A 78 18.14 -13.47 9.67
CA ILE A 78 18.43 -14.38 10.79
C ILE A 78 18.55 -15.83 10.30
N SER A 79 17.69 -16.26 9.38
CA SER A 79 17.78 -17.61 8.78
C SER A 79 19.04 -17.84 7.96
N CYS A 80 19.69 -16.76 7.49
CA CYS A 80 20.99 -16.82 6.83
C CYS A 80 22.18 -16.85 7.81
N GLY A 81 21.94 -16.77 9.12
CA GLY A 81 22.94 -16.97 10.17
C GLY A 81 23.37 -15.71 10.92
N GLU A 82 22.76 -14.56 10.65
CA GLU A 82 23.02 -13.32 11.39
C GLU A 82 22.44 -13.34 12.80
N ASP A 83 23.08 -12.64 13.74
CA ASP A 83 22.62 -12.57 15.13
C ASP A 83 21.33 -11.73 15.24
N PRO A 84 20.28 -12.22 15.94
CA PRO A 84 19.04 -11.47 16.10
C PRO A 84 19.21 -10.10 16.75
N GLU A 85 20.15 -9.92 17.67
CA GLU A 85 20.39 -8.64 18.35
C GLU A 85 20.89 -7.59 17.34
N ASP A 86 21.82 -7.98 16.46
CA ASP A 86 22.35 -7.11 15.41
C ASP A 86 21.26 -6.78 14.36
N VAL A 87 20.49 -7.78 13.95
CA VAL A 87 19.40 -7.60 12.97
C VAL A 87 18.32 -6.67 13.51
N PHE A 88 17.85 -6.89 14.74
CA PHE A 88 16.83 -6.03 15.35
C PHE A 88 17.38 -4.64 15.68
N GLY A 89 18.65 -4.53 16.07
CA GLY A 89 19.32 -3.25 16.35
C GLY A 89 19.34 -2.28 15.18
N VAL A 90 19.30 -2.77 13.93
CA VAL A 90 19.29 -1.91 12.73
C VAL A 90 17.90 -1.62 12.16
N LEU A 91 16.84 -2.30 12.61
CA LEU A 91 15.48 -2.05 12.12
C LEU A 91 14.99 -0.60 12.28
N PRO A 92 15.33 0.14 13.36
CA PRO A 92 14.96 1.57 13.47
C PRO A 92 15.54 2.46 12.37
N ALA A 93 16.61 2.02 11.70
CA ALA A 93 17.26 2.77 10.62
C ALA A 93 16.62 2.51 9.23
N LEU A 94 15.62 1.63 9.14
CA LEU A 94 14.90 1.41 7.89
C LEU A 94 14.16 2.67 7.44
N VAL A 95 14.31 2.98 6.16
CA VAL A 95 13.61 4.07 5.49
C VAL A 95 12.51 3.52 4.60
N ALA A 96 11.45 4.32 4.40
CA ALA A 96 10.36 3.94 3.52
C ALA A 96 10.87 3.69 2.09
N VAL A 97 10.41 2.59 1.50
CA VAL A 97 10.65 2.31 0.09
C VAL A 97 9.84 3.34 -0.73
N PRO A 98 10.43 3.98 -1.76
CA PRO A 98 9.68 4.89 -2.61
C PRO A 98 8.40 4.24 -3.16
N GLY A 99 7.30 4.98 -3.13
CA GLY A 99 5.97 4.52 -3.55
C GLY A 99 5.31 3.53 -2.60
N ARG A 100 5.69 3.48 -1.32
CA ARG A 100 5.03 2.65 -0.28
C ARG A 100 4.53 3.52 0.87
N LEU A 101 3.25 3.87 0.84
CA LEU A 101 2.62 4.89 1.70
C LEU A 101 3.50 6.15 1.82
N GLU A 102 4.03 6.60 0.68
CA GLU A 102 4.92 7.75 0.60
C GLU A 102 4.08 9.03 0.71
N LEU A 103 4.35 9.86 1.71
CA LEU A 103 3.76 11.19 1.82
C LEU A 103 4.39 12.09 0.75
N VAL A 104 3.60 12.45 -0.26
CA VAL A 104 4.06 13.36 -1.33
C VAL A 104 3.99 14.81 -0.87
N GLY A 105 2.96 15.16 -0.09
CA GLY A 105 2.77 16.50 0.41
C GLY A 105 1.41 16.70 1.06
N LYS A 106 1.06 17.97 1.27
CA LYS A 106 -0.22 18.38 1.86
C LYS A 106 -0.82 19.49 1.00
N THR A 107 -2.14 19.54 0.91
CA THR A 107 -2.86 20.66 0.28
C THR A 107 -2.63 21.97 1.06
N SER A 108 -3.04 23.11 0.49
CA SER A 108 -3.02 24.41 1.19
C SER A 108 -3.76 24.40 2.54
N LEU A 109 -4.76 23.52 2.68
CA LEU A 109 -5.53 23.31 3.91
C LEU A 109 -4.86 22.34 4.90
N GLY A 110 -3.73 21.74 4.54
CA GLY A 110 -2.97 20.81 5.38
C GLY A 110 -3.35 19.33 5.24
N ALA A 111 -4.25 18.99 4.31
CA ALA A 111 -4.73 17.62 4.10
C ALA A 111 -3.68 16.77 3.35
N PRO A 112 -3.27 15.59 3.85
CA PRO A 112 -2.15 14.83 3.29
C PRO A 112 -2.52 14.00 2.05
N VAL A 113 -1.55 13.89 1.12
CA VAL A 113 -1.62 13.08 -0.11
C VAL A 113 -0.52 12.02 -0.09
N PHE A 114 -0.91 10.76 -0.21
CA PHE A 114 -0.03 9.59 -0.20
C PHE A 114 -0.03 8.86 -1.54
N VAL A 115 1.11 8.26 -1.90
CA VAL A 115 1.26 7.34 -3.04
C VAL A 115 1.62 5.95 -2.53
N ASP A 116 0.95 4.91 -3.04
CA ASP A 116 1.26 3.51 -2.74
C ASP A 116 1.19 2.59 -3.97
N TYR A 117 2.02 1.54 -3.98
CA TYR A 117 2.08 0.50 -5.01
C TYR A 117 0.95 -0.56 -4.91
N ALA A 118 -0.02 -0.40 -4.02
CA ALA A 118 -1.13 -1.34 -3.85
C ALA A 118 -1.93 -1.54 -5.14
N HIS A 119 -1.71 -2.70 -5.77
CA HIS A 119 -2.34 -3.10 -7.04
C HIS A 119 -3.04 -4.47 -6.94
N THR A 120 -3.29 -4.95 -5.72
CA THR A 120 -4.07 -6.15 -5.41
C THR A 120 -5.16 -5.80 -4.38
N PRO A 121 -6.24 -6.59 -4.27
CA PRO A 121 -7.32 -6.32 -3.32
C PRO A 121 -6.83 -6.23 -1.87
N ASP A 122 -5.99 -7.17 -1.44
CA ASP A 122 -5.48 -7.21 -0.06
C ASP A 122 -4.52 -6.05 0.24
N ALA A 123 -3.65 -5.70 -0.72
CA ALA A 123 -2.75 -4.56 -0.56
C ALA A 123 -3.54 -3.25 -0.47
N LEU A 124 -4.57 -3.09 -1.31
CA LEU A 124 -5.43 -1.91 -1.29
C LEU A 124 -6.18 -1.80 0.04
N ARG A 125 -6.74 -2.92 0.53
CA ARG A 125 -7.39 -3.01 1.84
C ARG A 125 -6.43 -2.60 2.95
N ALA A 126 -5.24 -3.20 3.01
CA ALA A 126 -4.25 -2.93 4.03
C ALA A 126 -3.82 -1.45 4.06
N VAL A 127 -3.65 -0.84 2.89
CA VAL A 127 -3.33 0.59 2.75
C VAL A 127 -4.47 1.47 3.29
N LEU A 128 -5.70 1.23 2.86
CA LEU A 128 -6.86 2.03 3.27
C LEU A 128 -7.14 1.91 4.77
N GLU A 129 -7.07 0.69 5.32
CA GLU A 129 -7.23 0.45 6.77
C GLU A 129 -6.10 1.09 7.59
N THR A 130 -4.87 1.13 7.05
CA THR A 130 -3.73 1.79 7.70
C THR A 130 -3.91 3.29 7.80
N VAL A 131 -4.41 3.94 6.74
CA VAL A 131 -4.55 5.41 6.74
C VAL A 131 -5.85 5.89 7.38
N ARG A 132 -6.89 5.05 7.45
CA ARG A 132 -8.22 5.43 7.96
C ARG A 132 -8.19 6.06 9.36
N PRO A 133 -7.46 5.55 10.37
CA PRO A 133 -7.37 6.17 11.70
C PRO A 133 -6.79 7.60 11.67
N HIS A 134 -6.05 7.95 10.62
CA HIS A 134 -5.43 9.25 10.42
C HIS A 134 -6.31 10.22 9.61
N CYS A 135 -7.41 9.73 9.02
CA CYS A 135 -8.35 10.51 8.22
C CYS A 135 -9.58 10.91 9.05
N ARG A 136 -9.66 12.19 9.41
CA ARG A 136 -10.78 12.76 10.19
C ARG A 136 -12.02 13.01 9.34
N GLY A 137 -11.81 13.42 8.09
CA GLY A 137 -12.83 13.66 7.09
C GLY A 137 -13.00 12.48 6.14
N ARG A 138 -13.01 12.79 4.84
CA ARG A 138 -13.25 11.88 3.73
C ARG A 138 -11.93 11.25 3.26
N LEU A 139 -11.89 9.92 3.27
CA LEU A 139 -10.81 9.14 2.68
C LEU A 139 -11.04 9.04 1.16
N ARG A 140 -10.19 9.73 0.39
CA ARG A 140 -10.22 9.70 -1.08
C ARG A 140 -9.26 8.66 -1.62
N LEU A 141 -9.66 8.00 -2.70
CA LEU A 141 -8.85 7.00 -3.38
C LEU A 141 -8.84 7.23 -4.89
N VAL A 142 -7.64 7.38 -5.46
CA VAL A 142 -7.41 7.32 -6.92
C VAL A 142 -6.71 6.00 -7.23
N PHE A 143 -7.28 5.17 -8.10
CA PHE A 143 -6.65 3.90 -8.48
C PHE A 143 -7.11 3.37 -9.83
N GLY A 144 -6.36 2.39 -10.35
CA GLY A 144 -6.69 1.68 -11.58
C GLY A 144 -6.27 0.21 -11.51
N CYS A 145 -6.38 -0.50 -12.62
CA CYS A 145 -5.83 -1.85 -12.78
C CYS A 145 -5.03 -1.96 -14.08
N GLY A 146 -3.99 -2.80 -14.08
CA GLY A 146 -3.29 -3.14 -15.31
C GLY A 146 -4.09 -4.05 -16.25
N GLY A 147 -3.96 -3.83 -17.55
CA GLY A 147 -4.42 -4.74 -18.60
C GLY A 147 -3.45 -5.91 -18.83
N ASP A 148 -3.91 -6.92 -19.57
CA ASP A 148 -3.20 -8.16 -19.93
C ASP A 148 -2.77 -9.04 -18.74
N ARG A 149 -3.29 -8.77 -17.53
CA ARG A 149 -3.02 -9.54 -16.31
C ARG A 149 -4.20 -9.53 -15.34
N ASP A 150 -4.31 -10.61 -14.57
CA ASP A 150 -5.14 -10.77 -13.36
C ASP A 150 -6.53 -10.12 -13.42
N ARG A 151 -7.32 -10.40 -14.46
CA ARG A 151 -8.64 -9.79 -14.66
C ARG A 151 -9.58 -9.98 -13.46
N GLY A 152 -9.46 -11.11 -12.75
CA GLY A 152 -10.27 -11.46 -11.59
C GLY A 152 -10.15 -10.46 -10.42
N LYS A 153 -9.03 -9.73 -10.32
CA LYS A 153 -8.83 -8.77 -9.23
C LYS A 153 -9.60 -7.46 -9.41
N ARG A 154 -9.97 -7.10 -10.64
CA ARG A 154 -10.61 -5.81 -10.97
C ARG A 154 -11.89 -5.56 -10.17
N PRO A 155 -12.91 -6.46 -10.20
CA PRO A 155 -14.10 -6.30 -9.39
C PRO A 155 -13.80 -6.40 -7.89
N MET A 156 -12.82 -7.22 -7.47
CA MET A 156 -12.46 -7.34 -6.06
C MET A 156 -11.84 -6.05 -5.51
N MET A 157 -10.96 -5.39 -6.27
CA MET A 157 -10.41 -4.08 -5.90
C MET A 157 -11.50 -3.01 -5.88
N GLY A 158 -12.45 -3.05 -6.82
CA GLY A 158 -13.65 -2.21 -6.79
C GLY A 158 -14.46 -2.39 -5.50
N ALA A 159 -14.74 -3.63 -5.11
CA ALA A 159 -15.46 -3.92 -3.86
C ALA A 159 -14.72 -3.42 -2.61
N VAL A 160 -13.38 -3.57 -2.57
CA VAL A 160 -12.55 -3.04 -1.47
C VAL A 160 -12.64 -1.52 -1.42
N ALA A 161 -12.50 -0.83 -2.55
CA ALA A 161 -12.61 0.63 -2.63
C ALA A 161 -13.99 1.10 -2.14
N GLN A 162 -15.07 0.49 -2.65
CA GLN A 162 -16.45 0.81 -2.28
C GLN A 162 -16.74 0.66 -0.79
N GLN A 163 -16.06 -0.28 -0.13
CA GLN A 163 -16.24 -0.57 1.29
C GLN A 163 -15.46 0.41 2.19
N LEU A 164 -14.26 0.85 1.75
CA LEU A 164 -13.27 1.47 2.64
C LEU A 164 -12.98 2.94 2.35
N ALA A 165 -13.26 3.43 1.14
CA ALA A 165 -13.05 4.83 0.76
C ALA A 165 -14.40 5.58 0.64
N ASP A 166 -14.35 6.88 0.91
CA ASP A 166 -15.52 7.77 0.86
C ASP A 166 -15.72 8.39 -0.53
N GLU A 167 -14.63 8.76 -1.21
CA GLU A 167 -14.63 9.35 -2.55
C GLU A 167 -13.66 8.57 -3.44
N ILE A 168 -14.16 8.03 -4.56
CA ILE A 168 -13.42 7.04 -5.34
C ILE A 168 -13.30 7.50 -6.79
N TYR A 169 -12.07 7.51 -7.28
CA TYR A 169 -11.71 7.89 -8.64
C TYR A 169 -11.06 6.68 -9.30
N VAL A 170 -11.79 6.03 -10.21
CA VAL A 170 -11.27 4.93 -11.01
C VAL A 170 -10.70 5.49 -12.29
N THR A 171 -9.44 5.16 -12.56
CA THR A 171 -8.72 5.70 -13.71
C THR A 171 -7.79 4.67 -14.34
N ASP A 172 -7.11 5.07 -15.41
CA ASP A 172 -6.13 4.25 -16.09
C ASP A 172 -4.89 4.06 -15.22
N ASP A 173 -4.37 2.84 -15.23
CA ASP A 173 -3.04 2.51 -14.74
C ASP A 173 -2.21 2.09 -15.96
N ASN A 174 -1.90 0.81 -16.13
CA ASN A 174 -1.14 0.31 -17.27
C ASN A 174 -2.06 -0.53 -18.18
N PRO A 175 -2.87 0.09 -19.06
CA PRO A 175 -3.86 -0.62 -19.87
C PRO A 175 -3.25 -1.62 -20.86
N ARG A 176 -2.01 -1.42 -21.30
CA ARG A 176 -1.32 -2.27 -22.28
C ARG A 176 -2.17 -2.46 -23.54
N SER A 177 -2.41 -3.70 -23.97
CA SER A 177 -3.18 -4.01 -25.17
C SER A 177 -4.70 -4.08 -24.95
N GLU A 178 -5.17 -4.02 -23.70
CA GLU A 178 -6.60 -3.97 -23.41
C GLU A 178 -7.17 -2.57 -23.60
N GLN A 179 -8.45 -2.49 -23.97
CA GLN A 179 -9.16 -1.21 -24.01
C GLN A 179 -9.32 -0.67 -22.57
N PRO A 180 -8.82 0.55 -22.27
CA PRO A 180 -8.81 1.07 -20.90
C PRO A 180 -10.21 1.16 -20.26
N GLU A 181 -11.20 1.58 -21.05
CA GLU A 181 -12.61 1.64 -20.63
C GLU A 181 -13.16 0.29 -20.14
N THR A 182 -12.75 -0.82 -20.77
CA THR A 182 -13.19 -2.16 -20.36
C THR A 182 -12.60 -2.54 -19.00
N ILE A 183 -11.37 -2.09 -18.71
CA ILE A 183 -10.73 -2.30 -17.41
C ILE A 183 -11.46 -1.51 -16.34
N ARG A 184 -11.69 -0.20 -16.57
CA ARG A 184 -12.38 0.68 -15.62
C ARG A 184 -13.81 0.22 -15.35
N ALA A 185 -14.56 -0.15 -16.39
CA ALA A 185 -15.91 -0.70 -16.25
C ALA A 185 -15.94 -1.96 -15.36
N ALA A 186 -14.95 -2.85 -15.48
CA ALA A 186 -14.86 -4.06 -14.65
C ALA A 186 -14.59 -3.76 -13.17
N ILE A 187 -13.89 -2.66 -12.86
CA ILE A 187 -13.71 -2.18 -11.48
C ILE A 187 -15.02 -1.56 -10.97
N CYS A 188 -15.60 -0.64 -11.75
CA CYS A 188 -16.83 0.09 -11.42
C CYS A 188 -18.05 -0.84 -11.21
N ALA A 189 -18.05 -2.04 -11.82
CA ALA A 189 -19.09 -3.05 -11.63
C ALA A 189 -19.30 -3.46 -10.15
N GLN A 190 -18.28 -3.32 -9.30
CA GLN A 190 -18.38 -3.53 -7.83
C GLN A 190 -18.13 -2.25 -7.03
N CYS A 191 -18.07 -1.10 -7.70
CA CYS A 191 -17.84 0.20 -7.11
C CYS A 191 -18.70 1.27 -7.79
N PRO A 192 -20.04 1.18 -7.73
CA PRO A 192 -20.94 2.05 -8.47
C PRO A 192 -20.86 3.54 -8.06
N SER A 193 -20.29 3.83 -6.88
CA SER A 193 -20.05 5.22 -6.45
C SER A 193 -18.78 5.85 -7.04
N ALA A 194 -17.95 5.07 -7.74
CA ALA A 194 -16.72 5.58 -8.34
C ALA A 194 -17.00 6.54 -9.50
N ARG A 195 -16.17 7.57 -9.58
CA ARG A 195 -16.08 8.44 -10.75
C ARG A 195 -15.08 7.82 -11.73
N ASP A 196 -15.56 7.50 -12.92
CA ASP A 196 -14.78 6.90 -14.00
C ASP A 196 -14.09 8.01 -14.83
N LEU A 197 -12.76 8.05 -14.80
CA LEU A 197 -11.94 9.09 -15.43
C LEU A 197 -10.82 8.42 -16.25
N ASP A 198 -10.76 8.65 -17.56
CA ASP A 198 -9.75 8.07 -18.44
C ASP A 198 -8.34 8.67 -18.28
N ASP A 199 -8.24 9.91 -17.80
CA ASP A 199 -6.96 10.57 -17.53
C ASP A 199 -6.54 10.42 -16.05
N ARG A 200 -5.46 9.66 -15.81
CA ARG A 200 -4.88 9.47 -14.47
C ARG A 200 -4.40 10.78 -13.85
N ARG A 201 -3.80 11.68 -14.64
CA ARG A 201 -3.37 13.00 -14.13
C ARG A 201 -4.59 13.84 -13.77
N GLY A 202 -5.61 13.85 -14.63
CA GLY A 202 -6.89 14.50 -14.37
C GLY A 202 -7.59 13.99 -13.12
N ALA A 203 -7.59 12.67 -12.89
CA ALA A 203 -8.15 12.06 -11.69
C ALA A 203 -7.41 12.49 -10.41
N ILE A 204 -6.07 12.51 -10.44
CA ILE A 204 -5.26 12.99 -9.31
C ILE A 204 -5.53 14.49 -9.04
N ALA A 205 -5.53 15.32 -10.10
CA ALA A 205 -5.78 16.74 -9.99
C ALA A 205 -7.17 17.04 -9.42
N LEU A 206 -8.20 16.34 -9.90
CA LEU A 206 -9.57 16.49 -9.42
C LEU A 206 -9.67 16.09 -7.95
N ALA A 207 -9.14 14.92 -7.60
CA ALA A 207 -9.17 14.41 -6.24
C ALA A 207 -8.52 15.37 -5.24
N ILE A 208 -7.36 15.95 -5.59
CA ILE A 208 -6.67 16.96 -4.77
C ILE A 208 -7.50 18.25 -4.65
N SER A 209 -8.04 18.74 -5.77
CA SER A 209 -8.79 20.01 -5.79
C SER A 209 -10.07 20.00 -4.95
N GLU A 210 -10.63 18.82 -4.70
CA GLU A 210 -11.85 18.65 -3.91
C GLU A 210 -11.58 18.33 -2.43
N MET A 211 -10.32 18.27 -1.99
CA MET A 211 -9.96 17.96 -0.59
C MET A 211 -10.30 19.11 0.35
N GLY A 212 -11.04 18.81 1.42
CA GLY A 212 -11.15 19.64 2.61
C GLY A 212 -10.00 19.42 3.59
N ALA A 213 -9.91 20.26 4.63
CA ALA A 213 -8.79 20.28 5.57
C ALA A 213 -8.59 18.98 6.38
N ASP A 214 -9.68 18.26 6.65
CA ASP A 214 -9.66 17.04 7.46
C ASP A 214 -9.51 15.75 6.62
N ASP A 215 -9.38 15.90 5.31
CA ASP A 215 -9.40 14.80 4.36
C ASP A 215 -8.02 14.15 4.16
N LEU A 216 -8.00 12.98 3.54
CA LEU A 216 -6.77 12.26 3.17
C LEU A 216 -6.95 11.64 1.79
N LEU A 217 -5.93 11.74 0.94
CA LEU A 217 -5.92 11.10 -0.37
C LEU A 217 -4.85 10.00 -0.45
N VAL A 218 -5.26 8.85 -0.97
CA VAL A 218 -4.34 7.78 -1.40
C VAL A 218 -4.42 7.65 -2.93
N ILE A 219 -3.25 7.66 -3.58
CA ILE A 219 -3.08 7.35 -4.99
C ILE A 219 -2.43 5.96 -5.06
N ALA A 220 -3.17 4.96 -5.51
CA ALA A 220 -2.75 3.56 -5.48
C ALA A 220 -2.49 3.00 -6.89
N GLY A 221 -1.60 2.00 -6.94
CA GLY A 221 -1.35 1.14 -8.10
C GLY A 221 0.08 1.23 -8.61
N LYS A 222 0.58 2.43 -8.92
CA LYS A 222 1.88 2.62 -9.58
C LYS A 222 3.05 2.78 -8.61
N GLY A 223 2.83 3.29 -7.40
CA GLY A 223 3.90 3.50 -6.42
C GLY A 223 5.07 4.31 -6.98
N HIS A 224 6.22 3.66 -7.19
CA HIS A 224 7.44 4.28 -7.73
C HIS A 224 7.63 4.07 -9.25
N GLU A 225 6.66 3.48 -9.94
CA GLU A 225 6.71 3.37 -11.40
C GLU A 225 6.76 4.77 -12.03
N THR A 226 7.59 4.90 -13.07
CA THR A 226 7.85 6.17 -13.77
C THR A 226 7.31 6.19 -15.20
N GLY A 227 6.48 5.21 -15.57
CA GLY A 227 5.85 5.13 -16.89
C GLY A 227 4.43 4.58 -16.85
N GLN A 228 3.65 4.95 -17.86
CA GLN A 228 2.32 4.43 -18.12
C GLN A 228 2.31 3.64 -19.44
N GLN A 229 2.00 2.35 -19.35
CA GLN A 229 2.13 1.43 -20.48
C GLN A 229 0.82 1.29 -21.27
N PHE A 230 0.88 1.63 -22.56
CA PHE A 230 -0.17 1.41 -23.56
C PHE A 230 0.27 0.33 -24.56
N SER A 231 -0.57 0.04 -25.56
CA SER A 231 -0.35 -1.04 -26.53
C SER A 231 0.89 -0.81 -27.41
N ASP A 232 1.17 0.44 -27.74
CA ASP A 232 2.19 0.85 -28.71
C ASP A 232 3.35 1.65 -28.09
N ARG A 233 3.19 2.15 -26.86
CA ARG A 233 4.16 3.04 -26.22
C ARG A 233 4.11 2.97 -24.70
N THR A 234 5.15 3.51 -24.07
CA THR A 234 5.16 3.85 -22.64
C THR A 234 5.38 5.35 -22.51
N GLU A 235 4.44 6.03 -21.86
CA GLU A 235 4.52 7.47 -21.62
C GLU A 235 5.18 7.72 -20.25
N PRO A 236 6.09 8.70 -20.11
CA PRO A 236 6.62 9.08 -18.80
C PRO A 236 5.51 9.53 -17.86
N PHE A 237 5.34 8.82 -16.74
CA PHE A 237 4.30 9.09 -15.76
C PHE A 237 4.70 8.59 -14.39
N ASP A 238 4.78 9.48 -13.41
CA ASP A 238 5.09 9.17 -12.01
C ASP A 238 4.04 9.81 -11.12
N ASP A 239 3.26 9.00 -10.40
CA ASP A 239 2.19 9.46 -9.50
C ASP A 239 2.69 10.51 -8.49
N ARG A 240 3.94 10.39 -8.04
CA ARG A 240 4.53 11.29 -7.02
C ARG A 240 4.81 12.66 -7.61
N LEU A 241 5.39 12.70 -8.80
CA LEU A 241 5.65 13.96 -9.51
C LEU A 241 4.34 14.63 -9.91
N VAL A 242 3.38 13.86 -10.43
CA VAL A 242 2.06 14.37 -10.80
C VAL A 242 1.32 14.94 -9.59
N ALA A 243 1.31 14.23 -8.46
CA ALA A 243 0.67 14.70 -7.24
C ALA A 243 1.38 15.96 -6.69
N ALA A 244 2.71 16.01 -6.71
CA ALA A 244 3.46 17.19 -6.31
C ALA A 244 3.15 18.43 -7.19
N ASP A 245 3.09 18.25 -8.52
CA ASP A 245 2.69 19.30 -9.46
C ASP A 245 1.26 19.81 -9.17
N CYS A 246 0.33 18.88 -8.93
CA CYS A 246 -1.06 19.20 -8.63
C CYS A 246 -1.20 19.96 -7.29
N LEU A 247 -0.45 19.57 -6.27
CA LEU A 247 -0.40 20.27 -4.98
C LEU A 247 0.16 21.69 -5.13
N ALA A 248 1.23 21.86 -5.90
CA ALA A 248 1.80 23.18 -6.18
C ALA A 248 0.80 24.09 -6.93
N ALA A 249 0.10 23.55 -7.92
CA ALA A 249 -0.92 24.28 -8.67
C ALA A 249 -2.16 24.63 -7.82
N GLU A 250 -2.56 23.76 -6.91
CA GLU A 250 -3.65 24.00 -5.95
C GLU A 250 -3.29 25.14 -4.98
N ALA A 251 -2.08 25.12 -4.43
CA ALA A 251 -1.60 26.18 -3.53
C ALA A 251 -1.59 27.56 -4.19
N VAL A 252 -1.22 27.65 -5.48
CA VAL A 252 -1.22 28.93 -6.22
C VAL A 252 -2.64 29.46 -6.46
N LYS A 253 -3.63 28.58 -6.67
CA LYS A 253 -5.02 28.99 -6.88
C LYS A 253 -5.70 29.48 -5.60
N ASN A 254 -5.25 29.00 -4.44
CA ASN A 254 -5.83 29.28 -3.14
C ASN A 254 -5.04 30.30 -2.30
N ALA A 255 -3.95 30.85 -2.85
CA ALA A 255 -3.19 31.97 -2.29
C ALA A 255 -3.80 33.32 -2.68
#